data_AF-A0A3M1LAT6-F1
#
_entry.id   AF-A0A3M1LAT6-F1
#
_cell.length_a   1.000
_cell.length_b   1.000
_cell.length_c   1.000
_cell.angle_alpha   90.00
_cell.angle_beta   90.00
_cell.angle_gamma   90.00
#
_symmetry.space_group_name_H-M   'P 1'
#
loop_
_entity.id
_entity.type
_entity.pdbx_description
1 polymer ?
#
loop_
_entity_poly.entity_id
_entity_poly.type
_entity_poly.pdbx_seq_one_letter_code
_entity_poly.pdbx_strand_id
1 'polypeptide(L)'
;LEVVGRPLETQWVHRAEVAASLLGEPVGVPVTPKRMARLLAHPAGGLKGVREHQRVTVLLTQEQAGGDGGPSPAGEAAATIAQALLEARRIERVVWAVLGRERPVLQVWTR
;
A
#
# COMPACT_ATOMS: atom_id res chain seq x y z
N LEU A 1 -6.26 2.33 1.04
CA LEU A 1 -6.71 1.12 0.32
C LEU A 1 -7.92 1.41 -0.59
N GLU A 2 -8.81 2.31 -0.19
CA GLU A 2 -10.03 2.71 -0.93
C GLU A 2 -9.79 3.24 -2.36
N VAL A 3 -8.57 3.69 -2.65
CA VAL A 3 -8.19 4.18 -3.99
C VAL A 3 -8.04 3.06 -5.03
N VAL A 4 -7.99 1.80 -4.62
CA VAL A 4 -7.90 0.67 -5.56
C VAL A 4 -9.11 0.66 -6.49
N GLY A 5 -8.86 0.55 -7.79
CA GLY A 5 -9.86 0.65 -8.85
C GLY A 5 -10.16 2.07 -9.32
N ARG A 6 -9.78 3.11 -8.55
CA ARG A 6 -9.93 4.51 -8.96
C ARG A 6 -8.83 4.91 -9.95
N PRO A 7 -9.05 5.93 -10.78
CA PRO A 7 -8.00 6.47 -11.65
C PRO A 7 -6.83 7.06 -10.83
N LEU A 8 -5.61 6.92 -11.36
CA LEU A 8 -4.39 7.54 -10.83
C LEU A 8 -4.38 9.03 -11.19
N GLU A 9 -5.13 9.84 -10.45
CA GLU A 9 -5.29 11.27 -10.67
C GLU A 9 -5.50 12.02 -9.35
N THR A 10 -5.31 13.35 -9.37
CA THR A 10 -5.22 14.19 -8.17
C THR A 10 -6.51 14.21 -7.32
N GLN A 11 -7.66 13.85 -7.89
CA GLN A 11 -8.91 13.67 -7.14
C GLN A 11 -8.82 12.52 -6.12
N TRP A 12 -8.08 11.45 -6.44
CA TRP A 12 -8.04 10.22 -5.64
C TRP A 12 -6.67 9.91 -5.06
N VAL A 13 -5.61 10.36 -5.73
CA VAL A 13 -4.22 10.08 -5.37
C VAL A 13 -3.50 11.40 -5.14
N HIS A 14 -3.03 11.59 -3.91
CA HIS A 14 -2.20 12.74 -3.58
C HIS A 14 -0.90 12.72 -4.41
N ARG A 15 -0.63 13.81 -5.16
CA ARG A 15 0.49 13.96 -6.10
C ARG A 15 0.50 12.86 -7.17
N ALA A 16 -0.64 12.66 -7.83
CA ALA A 16 -0.83 11.61 -8.82
C ALA A 16 0.21 11.64 -9.95
N GLU A 17 0.64 12.81 -10.41
CA GLU A 17 1.64 12.98 -11.46
C GLU A 17 3.00 12.43 -11.04
N VAL A 18 3.36 12.61 -9.77
CA VAL A 18 4.59 12.04 -9.20
C VAL A 18 4.47 10.53 -9.10
N ALA A 19 3.33 10.02 -8.61
CA ALA A 19 3.10 8.58 -8.53
C ALA A 19 3.13 7.91 -9.91
N ALA A 20 2.49 8.53 -10.91
CA ALA A 20 2.49 8.11 -12.30
C ALA A 20 3.91 8.06 -12.88
N SER A 21 4.69 9.14 -12.67
CA SER A 21 6.10 9.20 -13.08
C SER A 21 6.95 8.10 -12.42
N LEU A 22 6.81 7.87 -11.11
CA LEU A 22 7.54 6.81 -10.40
C LEU A 22 7.14 5.40 -10.85
N LEU A 23 5.91 5.21 -11.31
CA LEU A 23 5.42 3.95 -11.85
C LEU A 23 5.80 3.74 -13.33
N GLY A 24 6.21 4.81 -14.03
CA GLY A 24 6.42 4.80 -15.47
C GLY A 24 5.10 4.63 -16.25
N GLU A 25 4.01 5.17 -15.72
CA GLU A 25 2.66 5.00 -16.26
C GLU A 25 1.97 6.35 -16.49
N PRO A 26 1.01 6.44 -17.43
CA PRO A 26 0.26 7.67 -17.65
C PRO A 26 -0.71 7.96 -16.50
N VAL A 27 -0.99 9.24 -16.28
CA VAL A 27 -2.07 9.69 -15.36
C VAL A 27 -3.42 9.14 -15.85
N GLY A 28 -4.29 8.81 -14.90
CA GLY A 28 -5.64 8.28 -15.18
C GLY A 28 -5.73 6.76 -15.30
N VAL A 29 -4.61 6.02 -15.35
CA VAL A 29 -4.67 4.55 -15.30
C VAL A 29 -5.26 4.07 -13.97
N PRO A 30 -6.01 2.95 -13.94
CA PRO A 30 -6.58 2.45 -12.68
C PRO A 30 -5.50 2.10 -11.66
N VAL A 31 -5.66 2.52 -10.42
CA VAL A 31 -4.79 2.10 -9.32
C VAL A 31 -5.08 0.64 -9.00
N THR A 32 -4.08 -0.23 -9.14
CA THR A 32 -4.18 -1.66 -8.80
C THR A 32 -3.39 -1.97 -7.54
N PRO A 33 -3.69 -3.08 -6.84
CA PRO A 33 -2.87 -3.56 -5.72
C PRO A 33 -1.38 -3.66 -6.07
N LYS A 34 -1.05 -4.17 -7.27
CA LYS A 34 0.32 -4.31 -7.76
C LYS A 34 1.01 -2.96 -7.99
N ARG A 35 0.31 -1.99 -8.60
CA ARG A 35 0.83 -0.62 -8.78
C ARG A 35 1.11 0.04 -7.44
N MET A 36 0.21 -0.12 -6.48
CA MET A 36 0.42 0.42 -5.14
C MET A 36 1.60 -0.23 -4.43
N ALA A 37 1.76 -1.56 -4.52
CA ALA A 37 2.93 -2.24 -3.97
C ALA A 37 4.24 -1.74 -4.60
N ARG A 38 4.29 -1.57 -5.93
CA ARG A 38 5.44 -0.98 -6.63
C ARG A 38 5.78 0.42 -6.12
N LEU A 39 4.77 1.28 -5.94
CA LEU A 39 4.98 2.64 -5.44
C LEU A 39 5.46 2.66 -3.98
N LEU A 40 4.87 1.82 -3.13
CA LEU A 40 5.25 1.68 -1.71
C LEU A 40 6.67 1.13 -1.54
N ALA A 41 7.10 0.21 -2.42
CA ALA A 41 8.46 -0.32 -2.44
C ALA A 41 9.47 0.56 -3.20
N HIS A 42 9.03 1.64 -3.85
CA HIS A 42 9.90 2.47 -4.68
C HIS A 42 10.87 3.32 -3.82
N PRO A 43 12.18 3.35 -4.12
CA PRO A 43 13.17 4.14 -3.35
C PRO A 43 12.87 5.65 -3.29
N ALA A 44 12.33 6.23 -4.36
CA ALA A 44 11.89 7.62 -4.39
C ALA A 44 10.40 7.82 -4.02
N GLY A 45 9.68 6.72 -3.73
CA GLY A 45 8.27 6.69 -3.36
C GLY A 45 8.08 6.34 -1.89
N GLY A 46 7.44 5.21 -1.59
CA GLY A 46 7.15 4.79 -0.22
C GLY A 46 8.39 4.50 0.64
N LEU A 47 9.55 4.25 0.03
CA LEU A 47 10.82 4.07 0.74
C LEU A 47 11.72 5.32 0.72
N LYS A 48 11.17 6.49 0.36
CA LYS A 48 11.94 7.75 0.33
C LYS A 48 12.62 8.00 1.68
N GLY A 49 13.94 8.16 1.65
CA GLY A 49 14.76 8.41 2.84
C GLY A 49 15.19 7.16 3.62
N VAL A 50 14.72 5.97 3.24
CA VAL A 50 15.11 4.71 3.87
C VAL A 50 16.37 4.16 3.21
N ARG A 51 17.45 4.04 3.99
CA ARG A 51 18.76 3.56 3.50
C ARG A 51 18.71 2.08 3.09
N GLU A 52 19.44 1.69 2.04
CA GLU A 52 19.35 0.36 1.41
C GLU A 52 19.53 -0.84 2.35
N HIS A 53 20.36 -0.69 3.40
CA HIS A 53 20.61 -1.75 4.39
C HIS A 53 19.54 -1.84 5.49
N GLN A 54 18.59 -0.90 5.55
CA GLN A 54 17.53 -0.90 6.56
C GLN A 54 16.40 -1.83 6.14
N ARG A 55 15.94 -2.61 7.12
CA ARG A 55 14.73 -3.44 7.04
C ARG A 55 13.49 -2.55 7.20
N VAL A 56 12.43 -2.91 6.51
CA VAL A 56 11.21 -2.10 6.42
C VAL A 56 10.01 -2.92 6.91
N THR A 57 9.21 -2.30 7.77
CA THR A 57 7.84 -2.71 8.03
C THR A 57 6.92 -1.71 7.35
N VAL A 58 6.04 -2.18 6.47
CA VAL A 58 5.04 -1.33 5.81
C VAL A 58 3.76 -1.32 6.62
N LEU A 59 3.22 -0.13 6.91
CA LEU A 59 1.92 0.04 7.53
C LEU A 59 0.90 0.44 6.46
N LEU A 60 -0.05 -0.44 6.18
CA LEU A 60 -1.22 -0.14 5.34
C LEU A 60 -2.34 0.35 6.25
N THR A 61 -2.74 1.61 6.10
CA THR A 61 -3.86 2.19 6.84
C THR A 61 -5.08 2.42 5.95
N GLN A 62 -6.24 2.47 6.58
CA GLN A 62 -7.49 2.97 6.01
C GLN A 62 -8.28 3.71 7.10
N GLU A 63 -9.07 4.70 6.70
CA GLU A 63 -9.89 5.48 7.62
C GLU A 63 -11.11 4.68 8.06
N GLN A 64 -11.73 3.93 7.14
CA GLN A 64 -12.86 3.07 7.44
C GLN A 64 -12.63 1.65 6.91
N ALA A 65 -12.27 0.72 7.80
CA ALA A 65 -12.44 -0.70 7.49
C ALA A 65 -13.89 -1.10 7.73
N GLY A 66 -14.58 -1.52 6.68
CA GLY A 66 -15.78 -2.34 6.84
C GLY A 66 -15.39 -3.74 7.33
N GLY A 67 -15.05 -3.88 8.61
CA GLY A 67 -14.74 -5.17 9.23
C GLY A 67 -13.61 -5.16 10.26
N ASP A 68 -13.35 -6.35 10.80
CA ASP A 68 -12.37 -6.73 11.83
C ASP A 68 -11.14 -7.45 11.24
N GLY A 69 -10.93 -7.35 9.91
CA GLY A 69 -9.87 -8.06 9.19
C GLY A 69 -10.33 -9.29 8.40
N GLY A 70 -11.62 -9.62 8.44
CA GLY A 70 -12.22 -10.71 7.66
C GLY A 70 -12.35 -10.44 6.14
N PRO A 71 -12.98 -11.38 5.40
CA PRO A 71 -13.17 -11.30 3.95
C PRO A 71 -13.91 -10.02 3.54
N SER A 72 -13.22 -9.15 2.82
CA SER A 72 -13.74 -7.90 2.29
C SER A 72 -12.90 -7.45 1.10
N PRO A 73 -13.43 -6.63 0.18
CA PRO A 73 -12.63 -6.09 -0.92
C PRO A 73 -11.37 -5.35 -0.44
N ALA A 74 -11.46 -4.66 0.70
CA ALA A 74 -10.31 -3.99 1.31
C ALA A 74 -9.27 -4.99 1.84
N GLY A 75 -9.72 -6.09 2.45
CA GLY A 75 -8.85 -7.17 2.93
C GLY A 75 -8.16 -7.93 1.80
N GLU A 76 -8.88 -8.23 0.72
CA GLU A 76 -8.32 -8.87 -0.48
C GLU A 76 -7.27 -7.97 -1.14
N ALA A 77 -7.56 -6.68 -1.27
CA ALA A 77 -6.60 -5.71 -1.76
C ALA A 77 -5.36 -5.65 -0.84
N ALA A 78 -5.56 -5.52 0.48
CA ALA A 78 -4.49 -5.48 1.47
C ALA A 78 -3.59 -6.72 1.39
N ALA A 79 -4.18 -7.92 1.31
CA ALA A 79 -3.46 -9.18 1.16
C ALA A 79 -2.64 -9.23 -0.13
N THR A 80 -3.23 -8.80 -1.26
CA THR A 80 -2.54 -8.75 -2.56
C THR A 80 -1.34 -7.79 -2.53
N ILE A 81 -1.50 -6.62 -1.90
CA ILE A 81 -0.41 -5.65 -1.72
C ILE A 81 0.66 -6.25 -0.81
N ALA A 82 0.27 -6.86 0.31
CA ALA A 82 1.19 -7.45 1.26
C ALA A 82 2.05 -8.55 0.63
N GLN A 83 1.44 -9.47 -0.13
CA GLN A 83 2.18 -10.49 -0.88
C GLN A 83 3.20 -9.86 -1.82
N ALA A 84 2.79 -8.91 -2.65
CA ALA A 84 3.69 -8.26 -3.60
C ALA A 84 4.83 -7.47 -2.91
N LEU A 85 4.57 -6.85 -1.75
CA LEU A 85 5.60 -6.16 -0.97
C LEU A 85 6.61 -7.12 -0.35
N LEU A 86 6.17 -8.28 0.14
CA LEU A 86 7.03 -9.27 0.77
C LEU A 86 7.96 -10.00 -0.23
N GLU A 87 7.71 -9.88 -1.54
CA GLU A 87 8.67 -10.26 -2.57
C GLU A 87 9.94 -9.36 -2.55
N ALA A 88 9.81 -8.09 -2.13
CA ALA A 88 10.94 -7.16 -2.08
C ALA A 88 11.87 -7.47 -0.88
N ARG A 89 13.17 -7.72 -1.13
CA ARG A 89 14.12 -8.20 -0.09
C ARG A 89 14.13 -7.38 1.20
N ARG A 90 13.92 -6.07 1.12
CA ARG A 90 14.01 -5.14 2.26
C ARG A 90 12.75 -5.09 3.13
N ILE A 91 11.61 -5.56 2.64
CA ILE A 91 10.35 -5.54 3.38
C ILE A 91 10.18 -6.88 4.08
N GLU A 92 10.16 -6.87 5.41
CA GLU A 92 10.06 -8.08 6.24
C GLU A 92 8.65 -8.31 6.79
N ARG A 93 7.87 -7.23 6.86
CA ARG A 93 6.54 -7.24 7.47
C ARG A 93 5.63 -6.21 6.82
N VAL A 94 4.37 -6.57 6.67
CA VAL A 94 3.29 -5.68 6.29
C VAL A 94 2.21 -5.76 7.37
N VAL A 95 1.81 -4.61 7.90
CA VAL A 95 0.77 -4.50 8.93
C VAL A 95 -0.41 -3.76 8.32
N TRP A 96 -1.59 -4.36 8.35
CA TRP A 96 -2.82 -3.68 7.98
C TRP A 96 -3.57 -3.27 9.25
N ALA A 97 -3.87 -1.97 9.35
CA ALA A 97 -4.44 -1.39 10.54
C ALA A 97 -5.48 -0.31 10.25
N VAL A 98 -6.38 -0.11 11.21
CA VAL A 98 -7.31 1.01 11.31
C VAL A 98 -6.98 1.77 12.57
N LEU A 99 -6.47 2.98 12.42
CA LEU A 99 -6.05 3.80 13.55
C LEU A 99 -7.28 4.29 14.33
N GLY A 100 -7.12 4.52 15.63
CA GLY A 100 -8.19 5.02 16.50
C GLY A 100 -9.16 3.95 17.04
N ARG A 101 -8.96 2.66 16.72
CA ARG A 101 -9.70 1.54 17.34
C ARG A 101 -8.94 0.98 18.54
N GLU A 102 -9.65 0.35 19.48
CA GLU A 102 -9.05 -0.36 20.63
C GLU A 102 -8.10 -1.49 20.16
N ARG A 103 -8.50 -2.21 19.10
CA ARG A 103 -7.68 -3.20 18.41
C ARG A 103 -7.41 -2.73 16.99
N PRO A 104 -6.36 -1.91 16.77
CA PRO A 104 -6.16 -1.24 15.50
C PRO A 104 -5.57 -2.16 14.43
N VAL A 105 -4.78 -3.18 14.81
CA VAL A 105 -4.16 -4.11 13.86
C VAL A 105 -5.18 -5.16 13.46
N LEU A 106 -5.48 -5.22 12.16
CA LEU A 106 -6.40 -6.20 11.58
C LEU A 106 -5.65 -7.46 11.14
N GLN A 107 -4.49 -7.29 10.50
CA GLN A 107 -3.68 -8.41 10.02
C GLN A 107 -2.20 -8.04 9.94
N VAL A 108 -1.36 -9.05 10.13
CA VAL A 108 0.09 -8.94 9.95
C VAL A 108 0.52 -10.05 8.99
N TRP A 109 1.23 -9.67 7.93
CA TRP A 109 1.93 -10.60 7.05
C TRP A 109 3.43 -10.46 7.25
N THR A 110 4.13 -11.58 7.30
CA THR A 110 5.59 -11.65 7.33
C THR A 110 6.07 -12.48 6.15
N ARG A 111 7.35 -12.31 5.81
CA ARG A 111 8.00 -13.18 4.83
C ARG A 111 8.09 -14.62 5.32
#